data_AF-A0A955W2G7-F1
#
_entry.id   AF-A0A955W2G7-F1
#
_cell.length_a   1.000
_cell.length_b   1.000
_cell.length_c   1.000
_cell.angle_alpha   90.00
_cell.angle_beta   90.00
_cell.angle_gamma   90.00
#
_symmetry.space_group_name_H-M   'P 1'
#
loop_
_entity.id
_entity.type
_entity.pdbx_description
1 polymer ?
#
loop_
_entity_poly.entity_id
_entity_poly.type
_entity_poly.pdbx_seq_one_letter_code
_entity_poly.pdbx_strand_id
1 'polypeptide(L)'
;MTVRIVEHRPGKDLDDFLRVQRLVYRNDSAWIPPLNMEIRDRLTPRKNPFFQHAEVALFTAWRGDELLGRCSAQIDHEHLAAHDDGAGFFGFFDTLDDAEAAEALLDAAEAWLGARGMKVMRGPFSLSINEESGLLVEGFEHPPVVMMPHSRPYQARLLQGAGFTKCKDLLAWRYQVEPPPPRAQRALDQINALPEVRFRSLDKRRMRQEVDAVLDIFNDAWHDNWGFVPATPSEAAKTAQDLGLLLDPQLAFFAEINERPVAMCVCLPNLNEAARDLDGKLFPFGFAKLLWRLKVRHPTSARLMLLGIRRELRGIKRYGALSTAMYAELARRGVEAGYEWAELGWTLEDNRPINLGIKAMRAEVYKRYRVFEKPIDGAF
;
A
#
# COMPACT_ATOMS: atom_id res chain seq x y z
N MET A 1 -6.78 -36.40 6.29
CA MET A 1 -6.83 -36.08 4.85
C MET A 1 -5.66 -35.17 4.54
N THR A 2 -4.96 -35.39 3.43
CA THR A 2 -3.82 -34.56 3.01
C THR A 2 -4.30 -33.21 2.47
N VAL A 3 -3.47 -32.18 2.58
CA VAL A 3 -3.73 -30.89 1.94
C VAL A 3 -3.63 -31.01 0.42
N ARG A 4 -4.59 -30.41 -0.30
CA ARG A 4 -4.64 -30.31 -1.76
C ARG A 4 -4.63 -28.85 -2.17
N ILE A 5 -3.76 -28.51 -3.14
CA ILE A 5 -3.74 -27.19 -3.76
C ILE A 5 -4.64 -27.16 -4.99
N VAL A 6 -5.41 -26.08 -5.12
CA VAL A 6 -6.18 -25.73 -6.31
C VAL A 6 -5.64 -24.43 -6.87
N GLU A 7 -5.18 -24.48 -8.12
CA GLU A 7 -4.77 -23.30 -8.88
C GLU A 7 -5.98 -22.63 -9.54
N HIS A 8 -6.05 -21.32 -9.45
CA HIS A 8 -7.07 -20.47 -10.04
C HIS A 8 -6.43 -19.53 -11.06
N ARG A 9 -7.14 -19.24 -12.14
CA ARG A 9 -6.69 -18.27 -13.14
C ARG A 9 -7.22 -16.87 -12.80
N PRO A 10 -6.38 -15.83 -12.79
CA PRO A 10 -6.84 -14.45 -12.64
C PRO A 10 -8.03 -14.12 -13.56
N GLY A 11 -9.07 -13.52 -12.99
CA GLY A 11 -10.33 -13.20 -13.66
C GLY A 11 -11.33 -14.36 -13.79
N LYS A 12 -11.01 -15.57 -13.32
CA LYS A 12 -11.90 -16.75 -13.34
C LYS A 12 -11.96 -17.42 -11.96
N ASP A 13 -13.14 -17.92 -11.60
CA ASP A 13 -13.36 -18.78 -10.41
C ASP A 13 -12.81 -18.23 -9.08
N LEU A 14 -12.80 -16.91 -8.90
CA LEU A 14 -12.17 -16.24 -7.77
C LEU A 14 -12.93 -16.36 -6.43
N ASP A 15 -14.09 -17.02 -6.39
CA ASP A 15 -14.97 -16.99 -5.21
C ASP A 15 -14.32 -17.65 -4.00
N ASP A 16 -13.65 -18.78 -4.18
CA ASP A 16 -12.92 -19.44 -3.10
C ASP A 16 -11.74 -18.60 -2.62
N PHE A 17 -10.98 -18.03 -3.57
CA PHE A 17 -9.87 -17.14 -3.26
C PHE A 17 -10.30 -15.91 -2.45
N LEU A 18 -11.48 -15.34 -2.72
CA LEU A 18 -12.03 -14.23 -1.94
C LEU A 18 -12.60 -14.69 -0.60
N ARG A 19 -13.17 -15.89 -0.54
CA ARG A 19 -13.81 -16.45 0.66
C ARG A 19 -12.83 -16.72 1.80
N VAL A 20 -11.57 -17.07 1.50
CA VAL A 20 -10.55 -17.39 2.52
C VAL A 20 -10.40 -16.32 3.59
N GLN A 21 -10.36 -15.03 3.24
CA GLN A 21 -10.16 -13.96 4.24
C GLN A 21 -11.20 -14.02 5.36
N ARG A 22 -12.47 -14.32 5.02
CA ARG A 22 -13.55 -14.42 6.01
C ARG A 22 -13.40 -15.60 6.95
N LEU A 23 -12.68 -16.64 6.53
CA LEU A 23 -12.35 -17.78 7.36
C LEU A 23 -11.18 -17.42 8.30
N VAL A 24 -10.10 -16.87 7.73
CA VAL A 24 -8.85 -16.54 8.43
C VAL A 24 -9.03 -15.46 9.50
N TYR A 25 -9.77 -14.40 9.16
CA TYR A 25 -10.01 -13.26 10.04
C TYR A 25 -11.33 -13.36 10.81
N ARG A 26 -11.95 -14.56 10.84
CA ARG A 26 -13.14 -14.79 11.65
C ARG A 26 -12.85 -14.44 13.11
N ASN A 27 -13.73 -13.65 13.72
CA ASN A 27 -13.62 -13.17 15.10
C ASN A 27 -12.44 -12.21 15.37
N ASP A 28 -11.78 -11.69 14.33
CA ASP A 28 -10.83 -10.61 14.48
C ASP A 28 -11.58 -9.26 14.52
N SER A 29 -11.57 -8.59 15.67
CA SER A 29 -12.26 -7.30 15.84
C SER A 29 -11.55 -6.13 15.15
N ALA A 30 -10.27 -6.27 14.83
CA ALA A 30 -9.50 -5.26 14.12
C ALA A 30 -9.66 -5.40 12.59
N TRP A 31 -9.97 -6.60 12.10
CA TRP A 31 -10.09 -6.83 10.66
C TRP A 31 -11.28 -6.07 10.05
N ILE A 32 -11.03 -5.44 8.90
CA ILE A 32 -12.04 -4.78 8.09
C ILE A 32 -12.08 -5.49 6.73
N PRO A 33 -13.21 -6.12 6.36
CA PRO A 33 -13.33 -6.79 5.07
C PRO A 33 -13.15 -5.79 3.93
N PRO A 34 -12.23 -6.04 2.98
CA PRO A 34 -12.14 -5.21 1.78
C PRO A 34 -13.41 -5.37 0.94
N LEU A 35 -13.65 -4.43 0.04
CA LEU A 35 -14.76 -4.53 -0.90
C LEU A 35 -14.49 -5.69 -1.87
N ASN A 36 -15.39 -6.68 -1.92
CA ASN A 36 -15.19 -7.87 -2.76
C ASN A 36 -15.00 -7.48 -4.24
N MET A 37 -15.70 -6.42 -4.69
CA MET A 37 -15.59 -5.90 -6.05
C MET A 37 -14.20 -5.33 -6.33
N GLU A 38 -13.59 -4.64 -5.37
CA GLU A 38 -12.25 -4.07 -5.50
C GLU A 38 -11.20 -5.17 -5.66
N ILE A 39 -11.21 -6.17 -4.79
CA ILE A 39 -10.25 -7.29 -4.87
C ILE A 39 -10.49 -8.10 -6.16
N ARG A 40 -11.74 -8.33 -6.55
CA ARG A 40 -12.06 -9.02 -7.82
C ARG A 40 -11.56 -8.25 -9.02
N ASP A 41 -11.66 -6.92 -9.02
CA ASP A 41 -11.16 -6.07 -10.10
C ASP A 41 -9.63 -6.05 -10.15
N ARG A 42 -8.96 -5.98 -8.98
CA ARG A 42 -7.50 -6.14 -8.84
C ARG A 42 -7.02 -7.47 -9.40
N LEU A 43 -7.79 -8.55 -9.26
CA LEU A 43 -7.44 -9.89 -9.73
C LEU A 43 -7.96 -10.21 -11.15
N THR A 44 -8.50 -9.23 -11.88
CA THR A 44 -9.04 -9.43 -13.23
C THR A 44 -8.14 -8.75 -14.27
N PRO A 45 -7.47 -9.49 -15.18
CA PRO A 45 -6.50 -8.92 -16.12
C PRO A 45 -7.01 -7.78 -16.99
N ARG A 46 -8.28 -7.84 -17.42
CA ARG A 46 -8.88 -6.77 -18.24
C ARG A 46 -9.15 -5.48 -17.47
N LYS A 47 -9.06 -5.50 -16.14
CA LYS A 47 -9.39 -4.39 -15.26
C LYS A 47 -8.18 -3.84 -14.52
N ASN A 48 -7.11 -4.63 -14.34
CA ASN A 48 -5.91 -4.19 -13.65
C ASN A 48 -4.72 -4.12 -14.63
N PRO A 49 -4.19 -2.90 -14.91
CA PRO A 49 -3.04 -2.72 -15.80
C PRO A 49 -1.76 -3.47 -15.37
N PHE A 50 -1.62 -3.86 -14.10
CA PHE A 50 -0.49 -4.68 -13.64
C PHE A 50 -0.29 -5.94 -14.50
N PHE A 51 -1.38 -6.57 -14.97
CA PHE A 51 -1.31 -7.76 -15.82
C PHE A 51 -0.77 -7.50 -17.25
N GLN A 52 -0.50 -6.24 -17.62
CA GLN A 52 0.15 -5.93 -18.90
C GLN A 52 1.63 -6.29 -18.89
N HIS A 53 2.25 -6.27 -17.71
CA HIS A 53 3.67 -6.52 -17.51
C HIS A 53 3.96 -7.56 -16.42
N ALA A 54 2.92 -8.16 -15.83
CA ALA A 54 3.08 -9.18 -14.79
C ALA A 54 2.36 -10.50 -15.12
N GLU A 55 2.99 -11.60 -14.71
CA GLU A 55 2.37 -12.93 -14.68
C GLU A 55 1.92 -13.25 -13.26
N VAL A 56 0.73 -13.84 -13.09
CA VAL A 56 0.16 -14.13 -11.76
C VAL A 56 -0.50 -15.50 -11.75
N ALA A 57 -0.25 -16.27 -10.69
CA ALA A 57 -1.01 -17.45 -10.31
C ALA A 57 -1.63 -17.29 -8.93
N LEU A 58 -2.79 -17.92 -8.73
CA LEU A 58 -3.56 -17.85 -7.50
C LEU A 58 -3.80 -19.27 -7.00
N PHE A 59 -3.58 -19.52 -5.72
CA PHE A 59 -3.68 -20.84 -5.11
C PHE A 59 -4.63 -20.80 -3.91
N THR A 60 -5.37 -21.88 -3.71
CA THR A 60 -6.10 -22.16 -2.47
C THR A 60 -5.76 -23.54 -1.94
N ALA A 61 -5.65 -23.68 -0.62
CA ALA A 61 -5.40 -24.96 0.05
C ALA A 61 -6.69 -25.55 0.62
N TRP A 62 -6.85 -26.86 0.48
CA TRP A 62 -8.03 -27.61 0.92
C TRP A 62 -7.65 -28.87 1.67
N ARG A 63 -8.43 -29.24 2.68
CA ARG A 63 -8.39 -30.58 3.31
C ARG A 63 -9.79 -31.18 3.25
N GLY A 64 -9.99 -32.10 2.30
CA GLY A 64 -11.34 -32.49 1.90
C GLY A 64 -12.09 -31.29 1.33
N ASP A 65 -13.26 -30.99 1.90
CA ASP A 65 -14.09 -29.83 1.54
C ASP A 65 -13.81 -28.59 2.40
N GLU A 66 -12.83 -28.66 3.30
CA GLU A 66 -12.44 -27.54 4.15
C GLU A 66 -11.42 -26.64 3.44
N LEU A 67 -11.77 -25.38 3.23
CA LEU A 67 -10.88 -24.36 2.67
C LEU A 67 -9.99 -23.78 3.77
N LEU A 68 -8.68 -23.92 3.60
CA LEU A 68 -7.68 -23.64 4.66
C LEU A 68 -6.90 -22.34 4.44
N GLY A 69 -6.73 -21.90 3.20
CA GLY A 69 -5.88 -20.76 2.91
C GLY A 69 -5.80 -20.41 1.43
N ARG A 70 -5.08 -19.32 1.14
CA ARG A 70 -4.74 -18.84 -0.19
C ARG A 70 -3.35 -18.21 -0.23
N CYS A 71 -2.81 -18.15 -1.43
CA CYS A 71 -1.55 -17.49 -1.74
C CYS A 71 -1.57 -17.08 -3.22
N SER A 72 -0.90 -15.99 -3.59
CA SER A 72 -0.56 -15.69 -4.98
C SER A 72 0.94 -15.86 -5.21
N ALA A 73 1.30 -16.17 -6.45
CA ALA A 73 2.65 -16.01 -6.96
C ALA A 73 2.62 -15.06 -8.15
N GLN A 74 3.62 -14.20 -8.29
CA GLN A 74 3.69 -13.26 -9.39
C GLN A 74 5.12 -12.92 -9.81
N ILE A 75 5.29 -12.66 -11.11
CA ILE A 75 6.51 -12.12 -11.71
C ILE A 75 6.16 -10.74 -12.24
N ASP A 76 6.86 -9.71 -11.78
CA ASP A 76 6.75 -8.34 -12.24
C ASP A 76 7.91 -8.05 -13.19
N HIS A 77 7.64 -7.93 -14.50
CA HIS A 77 8.69 -7.72 -15.50
C HIS A 77 9.26 -6.29 -15.42
N GLU A 78 8.55 -5.31 -14.86
CA GLU A 78 9.09 -3.97 -14.59
C GLU A 78 10.09 -4.01 -13.43
N HIS A 79 9.83 -4.82 -12.39
CA HIS A 79 10.81 -5.07 -11.33
C HIS A 79 12.08 -5.71 -11.89
N LEU A 80 11.93 -6.77 -12.70
CA LEU A 80 13.08 -7.46 -13.28
C LEU A 80 13.90 -6.54 -14.19
N ALA A 81 13.24 -5.66 -14.96
CA ALA A 81 13.92 -4.66 -15.78
C ALA A 81 14.71 -3.63 -14.95
N ALA A 82 14.23 -3.29 -13.75
CA ALA A 82 14.86 -2.31 -12.87
C ALA A 82 15.99 -2.89 -12.00
N HIS A 83 15.88 -4.15 -11.56
CA HIS A 83 16.79 -4.73 -10.55
C HIS A 83 17.64 -5.91 -11.02
N ASP A 84 17.20 -6.65 -12.04
CA ASP A 84 17.87 -7.88 -12.55
C ASP A 84 18.32 -8.87 -11.45
N ASP A 85 17.51 -8.98 -10.38
CA ASP A 85 17.84 -9.78 -9.19
C ASP A 85 17.23 -11.19 -9.21
N GLY A 86 16.49 -11.53 -10.28
CA GLY A 86 15.80 -12.82 -10.44
C GLY A 86 14.69 -13.03 -9.40
N ALA A 87 14.13 -11.96 -8.83
CA ALA A 87 13.07 -12.07 -7.84
C ALA A 87 11.71 -12.41 -8.46
N GLY A 88 11.12 -13.46 -7.93
CA GLY A 88 9.68 -13.71 -7.99
C GLY A 88 9.02 -13.28 -6.69
N PHE A 89 7.72 -13.02 -6.73
CA PHE A 89 6.99 -12.53 -5.58
C PHE A 89 5.84 -13.45 -5.18
N PHE A 90 5.52 -13.45 -3.88
CA PHE A 90 4.30 -14.05 -3.37
C PHE A 90 3.43 -12.99 -2.68
N GLY A 91 2.15 -13.28 -2.52
CA GLY A 91 1.16 -12.30 -2.09
C GLY A 91 -0.12 -12.93 -1.57
N PHE A 92 -1.07 -12.09 -1.17
CA PHE A 92 -2.39 -12.52 -0.69
C PHE A 92 -2.32 -13.71 0.28
N PHE A 93 -1.28 -13.78 1.11
CA PHE A 93 -1.02 -14.94 1.94
C PHE A 93 -1.94 -14.89 3.16
N ASP A 94 -3.03 -15.64 3.09
CA ASP A 94 -4.03 -15.77 4.16
C ASP A 94 -4.26 -17.25 4.40
N THR A 95 -3.95 -17.74 5.59
CA THR A 95 -4.11 -19.15 5.95
C THR A 95 -4.67 -19.24 7.35
N LEU A 96 -5.44 -20.31 7.64
CA LEU A 96 -5.69 -20.72 9.01
C LEU A 96 -4.36 -21.04 9.70
N ASP A 97 -4.39 -21.18 11.03
CA ASP A 97 -3.21 -21.52 11.82
C ASP A 97 -2.84 -23.01 11.63
N ASP A 98 -2.36 -23.33 10.44
CA ASP A 98 -2.12 -24.67 9.94
C ASP A 98 -0.82 -24.67 9.12
N ALA A 99 0.20 -25.35 9.65
CA ALA A 99 1.53 -25.40 9.04
C ALA A 99 1.54 -26.16 7.72
N GLU A 100 0.80 -27.26 7.62
CA GLU A 100 0.72 -28.08 6.41
C GLU A 100 0.07 -27.28 5.26
N ALA A 101 -0.99 -26.50 5.56
CA ALA A 101 -1.63 -25.63 4.58
C ALA A 101 -0.72 -24.50 4.12
N ALA A 102 -0.01 -23.87 5.06
CA ALA A 102 0.93 -22.79 4.75
C ALA A 102 2.09 -23.27 3.87
N GLU A 103 2.73 -24.39 4.25
CA GLU A 103 3.83 -25.00 3.51
C GLU A 103 3.37 -25.38 2.10
N ALA A 104 2.25 -26.10 1.96
CA ALA A 104 1.75 -26.50 0.65
C ALA A 104 1.41 -25.31 -0.28
N LEU A 105 0.92 -24.18 0.26
CA LEU A 105 0.67 -22.96 -0.51
C LEU A 105 1.96 -22.29 -0.97
N LEU A 106 2.96 -22.23 -0.09
CA LEU A 106 4.25 -21.62 -0.38
C LEU A 106 5.04 -22.48 -1.37
N ASP A 107 5.02 -23.80 -1.22
CA ASP A 107 5.65 -24.74 -2.16
C ASP A 107 5.04 -24.64 -3.56
N ALA A 108 3.71 -24.47 -3.66
CA ALA A 108 3.05 -24.26 -4.95
C ALA A 108 3.48 -22.95 -5.60
N ALA A 109 3.62 -21.87 -4.82
CA ALA A 109 4.12 -20.59 -5.30
C ALA A 109 5.60 -20.68 -5.71
N GLU A 110 6.43 -21.32 -4.90
CA GLU A 110 7.86 -21.55 -5.17
C GLU A 110 8.05 -22.36 -6.45
N ALA A 111 7.35 -23.48 -6.62
CA ALA A 111 7.42 -24.31 -7.82
C ALA A 111 6.98 -23.54 -9.06
N TRP A 112 5.94 -22.71 -8.96
CA TRP A 112 5.45 -21.88 -10.06
C TRP A 112 6.47 -20.82 -10.51
N LEU A 113 7.17 -20.20 -9.55
CA LEU A 113 8.23 -19.22 -9.79
C LEU A 113 9.51 -19.88 -10.32
N GLY A 114 9.93 -21.00 -9.72
CA GLY A 114 11.12 -21.76 -10.11
C GLY A 114 11.00 -22.32 -11.53
N ALA A 115 9.82 -22.80 -11.92
CA ALA A 115 9.54 -23.24 -13.30
C ALA A 115 9.68 -22.10 -14.34
N ARG A 116 9.73 -20.84 -13.89
CA ARG A 116 9.93 -19.63 -14.72
C ARG A 116 11.31 -19.00 -14.51
N GLY A 117 12.23 -19.70 -13.87
CA GLY A 117 13.62 -19.28 -13.71
C GLY A 117 13.86 -18.21 -12.65
N MET A 118 12.88 -17.94 -11.77
CA MET A 118 13.10 -17.06 -10.63
C MET A 118 14.01 -17.75 -9.61
N LYS A 119 14.83 -16.96 -8.91
CA LYS A 119 15.88 -17.42 -8.00
C LYS A 119 15.56 -17.18 -6.54
N VAL A 120 14.67 -16.24 -6.25
CA VAL A 120 14.23 -15.89 -4.90
C VAL A 120 12.74 -15.61 -4.91
N MET A 121 12.02 -16.08 -3.89
CA MET A 121 10.63 -15.75 -3.63
C MET A 121 10.56 -14.70 -2.51
N ARG A 122 10.06 -13.50 -2.80
CA ARG A 122 10.00 -12.35 -1.89
C ARG A 122 8.56 -11.84 -1.68
N GLY A 123 8.21 -11.42 -0.47
CA GLY A 123 6.86 -10.96 -0.19
C GLY A 123 6.46 -11.02 1.29
N PRO A 124 5.19 -10.85 1.65
CA PRO A 124 4.07 -10.77 0.72
C PRO A 124 3.92 -9.38 0.08
N PHE A 125 3.61 -9.34 -1.21
CA PHE A 125 3.04 -8.20 -1.94
C PHE A 125 1.71 -8.64 -2.54
N SER A 126 0.60 -7.96 -2.24
CA SER A 126 -0.68 -8.26 -2.89
C SER A 126 -0.67 -7.74 -4.32
N LEU A 127 0.01 -8.48 -5.21
CA LEU A 127 0.42 -8.14 -6.59
C LEU A 127 1.69 -7.29 -6.68
N SER A 128 1.61 -6.00 -6.37
CA SER A 128 2.72 -5.06 -6.57
C SER A 128 3.21 -4.48 -5.24
N ILE A 129 4.50 -4.13 -5.18
CA ILE A 129 5.08 -3.38 -4.05
C ILE A 129 4.42 -2.00 -3.86
N ASN A 130 3.89 -1.43 -4.95
CA ASN A 130 3.16 -0.17 -4.97
C ASN A 130 1.70 -0.32 -4.45
N GLU A 131 1.26 -1.54 -4.13
CA GLU A 131 -0.03 -1.83 -3.50
C GLU A 131 0.15 -2.17 -2.00
N GLU A 132 -0.42 -3.28 -1.52
CA GLU A 132 -0.29 -3.72 -0.13
C GLU A 132 1.00 -4.52 0.05
N SER A 133 1.87 -4.04 0.94
CA SER A 133 3.22 -4.60 1.12
C SER A 133 3.49 -5.05 2.56
N GLY A 134 4.03 -6.26 2.68
CA GLY A 134 4.48 -6.86 3.92
C GLY A 134 3.37 -7.52 4.75
N LEU A 135 3.78 -8.48 5.59
CA LEU A 135 2.92 -9.13 6.57
C LEU A 135 2.90 -8.31 7.87
N LEU A 136 1.73 -8.09 8.48
CA LEU A 136 1.66 -7.42 9.79
C LEU A 136 2.34 -8.28 10.86
N VAL A 137 3.33 -7.72 11.56
CA VAL A 137 4.09 -8.39 12.64
C VAL A 137 3.99 -7.68 14.00
N GLU A 138 3.57 -6.43 14.03
CA GLU A 138 3.30 -5.64 15.26
C GLU A 138 2.07 -4.74 15.04
N GLY A 139 1.23 -4.53 16.06
CA GLY A 139 0.06 -3.65 16.01
C GLY A 139 -1.25 -4.32 15.55
N PHE A 140 -1.45 -5.59 15.89
CA PHE A 140 -2.61 -6.42 15.51
C PHE A 140 -3.96 -5.93 16.07
N GLU A 141 -3.93 -5.18 17.16
CA GLU A 141 -5.09 -4.57 17.84
C GLU A 141 -5.71 -3.42 17.04
N HIS A 142 -5.00 -2.91 16.04
CA HIS A 142 -5.41 -1.76 15.26
C HIS A 142 -5.96 -2.18 13.89
N PRO A 143 -7.15 -1.68 13.48
CA PRO A 143 -7.64 -1.93 12.13
C PRO A 143 -6.71 -1.42 11.02
N PRO A 144 -6.72 -2.04 9.83
CA PRO A 144 -6.00 -1.50 8.69
C PRO A 144 -6.64 -0.17 8.24
N VAL A 145 -5.82 0.75 7.76
CA VAL A 145 -6.30 1.90 6.99
C VAL A 145 -6.33 1.57 5.50
N VAL A 146 -6.88 2.45 4.67
CA VAL A 146 -6.98 2.27 3.22
C VAL A 146 -5.64 1.82 2.60
N MET A 147 -5.70 0.77 1.76
CA MET A 147 -4.56 0.17 1.04
C MET A 147 -3.41 -0.35 1.95
N MET A 148 -3.69 -0.68 3.21
CA MET A 148 -2.71 -1.32 4.09
C MET A 148 -3.13 -2.74 4.45
N PRO A 149 -2.19 -3.70 4.47
CA PRO A 149 -2.53 -5.07 4.79
C PRO A 149 -2.89 -5.24 6.27
N HIS A 150 -3.59 -6.34 6.54
CA HIS A 150 -3.82 -6.88 7.87
C HIS A 150 -3.36 -8.34 7.87
N SER A 151 -2.97 -8.87 9.03
CA SER A 151 -2.54 -10.27 9.17
C SER A 151 -2.84 -10.76 10.58
N ARG A 152 -2.86 -12.09 10.76
CA ARG A 152 -2.99 -12.76 12.06
C ARG A 152 -1.61 -12.97 12.69
N PRO A 153 -1.49 -12.93 14.03
CA PRO A 153 -0.20 -13.06 14.73
C PRO A 153 0.60 -14.33 14.39
N TYR A 154 -0.08 -15.43 14.07
CA TYR A 154 0.57 -16.69 13.75
C TYR A 154 1.17 -16.75 12.34
N GLN A 155 0.79 -15.87 11.41
CA GLN A 155 1.22 -16.03 10.01
C GLN A 155 2.74 -15.84 9.83
N ALA A 156 3.37 -15.01 10.68
CA ALA A 156 4.82 -14.79 10.62
C ALA A 156 5.60 -16.07 10.96
N ARG A 157 5.15 -16.82 11.99
CA ARG A 157 5.79 -18.10 12.36
C ARG A 157 5.56 -19.19 11.32
N LEU A 158 4.46 -19.13 10.55
CA LEU A 158 4.22 -20.06 9.44
C LEU A 158 5.21 -19.83 8.30
N LEU A 159 5.46 -18.57 7.92
CA LEU A 159 6.50 -18.25 6.93
C LEU A 159 7.89 -18.70 7.40
N GLN A 160 8.24 -18.39 8.65
CA GLN A 160 9.53 -18.80 9.23
C GLN A 160 9.68 -20.33 9.28
N GLY A 161 8.60 -21.06 9.61
CA GLY A 161 8.58 -22.52 9.58
C GLY A 161 8.80 -23.11 8.18
N ALA A 162 8.38 -22.39 7.14
CA ALA A 162 8.60 -22.75 5.73
C ALA A 162 9.97 -22.27 5.18
N GLY A 163 10.88 -21.82 6.05
CA GLY A 163 12.25 -21.44 5.67
C GLY A 163 12.42 -19.98 5.22
N PHE A 164 11.38 -19.15 5.33
CA PHE A 164 11.51 -17.72 5.02
C PHE A 164 12.27 -16.95 6.09
N THR A 165 13.09 -16.01 5.64
CA THR A 165 13.83 -15.10 6.50
C THR A 165 13.37 -13.66 6.30
N LYS A 166 13.67 -12.77 7.26
CA LYS A 166 13.35 -11.34 7.13
C LYS A 166 14.16 -10.75 5.97
N CYS A 167 13.47 -10.11 5.03
CA CYS A 167 14.06 -9.27 4.00
C CYS A 167 14.11 -7.79 4.44
N LYS A 168 12.95 -7.24 4.84
CA LYS A 168 12.81 -5.81 5.18
C LYS A 168 11.64 -5.58 6.12
N ASP A 169 11.81 -4.72 7.12
CA ASP A 169 10.66 -4.18 7.86
C ASP A 169 10.21 -2.84 7.26
N LEU A 170 8.89 -2.68 7.20
CA LEU A 170 8.19 -1.47 6.77
C LEU A 170 7.42 -0.92 7.99
N LEU A 171 7.62 0.36 8.28
CA LEU A 171 7.05 1.04 9.44
C LEU A 171 5.80 1.81 9.04
N ALA A 172 4.75 1.70 9.84
CA ALA A 172 3.60 2.58 9.76
C ALA A 172 3.50 3.38 11.06
N TRP A 173 3.33 4.69 10.89
CA TRP A 173 3.35 5.65 11.98
C TRP A 173 1.96 6.20 12.20
N ARG A 174 1.56 6.32 13.46
CA ARG A 174 0.36 7.01 13.87
C ARG A 174 0.73 8.45 14.18
N TYR A 175 0.09 9.38 13.48
CA TYR A 175 0.20 10.81 13.71
C TYR A 175 -1.13 11.34 14.25
N GLN A 176 -1.12 11.96 15.42
CA GLN A 176 -2.27 12.72 15.89
C GLN A 176 -2.31 14.05 15.12
N VAL A 177 -3.44 14.36 14.49
CA VAL A 177 -3.56 15.61 13.72
C VAL A 177 -3.65 16.77 14.69
N GLU A 178 -2.62 17.62 14.66
CA GLU A 178 -2.47 18.77 15.53
C GLU A 178 -1.66 19.87 14.82
N PRO A 179 -1.68 21.12 15.32
CA PRO A 179 -0.84 22.18 14.77
C PRO A 179 0.64 21.77 14.72
N PRO A 180 1.35 22.11 13.63
CA PRO A 180 2.72 21.65 13.44
C PRO A 180 3.65 22.16 14.54
N PRO A 181 4.69 21.38 14.94
CA PRO A 181 5.67 21.83 15.91
C PRO A 181 6.35 23.15 15.49
N PRO A 182 6.83 24.00 16.42
CA PRO A 182 7.38 25.32 16.08
C PRO A 182 8.54 25.32 15.08
N ARG A 183 9.30 24.23 15.00
CA ARG A 183 10.35 24.06 13.98
C ARG A 183 9.76 23.83 12.59
N ALA A 184 8.70 23.03 12.50
CA ALA A 184 8.03 22.73 11.25
C ALA A 184 7.22 23.93 10.74
N GLN A 185 6.57 24.66 11.65
CA GLN A 185 5.91 25.93 11.31
C GLN A 185 6.92 26.95 10.74
N ARG A 186 8.08 27.13 11.38
CA ARG A 186 9.14 28.01 10.85
C ARG A 186 9.63 27.59 9.46
N ALA A 187 9.72 26.29 9.18
CA ALA A 187 10.07 25.79 7.86
C ALA A 187 9.00 26.15 6.81
N LEU A 188 7.72 26.05 7.18
CA LEU A 188 6.61 26.46 6.33
C LEU A 188 6.65 27.97 6.05
N ASP A 189 6.84 28.79 7.09
CA ASP A 189 6.92 30.26 6.95
C ASP A 189 8.09 30.67 6.04
N GLN A 190 9.26 30.02 6.18
CA GLN A 190 10.43 30.25 5.32
C GLN A 190 10.14 29.94 3.85
N ILE A 191 9.46 28.83 3.58
CA ILE A 191 9.13 28.43 2.20
C ILE A 191 8.04 29.34 1.62
N ASN A 192 7.02 29.71 2.40
CA ASN A 192 5.97 30.65 1.97
C ASN A 192 6.48 32.07 1.71
N ALA A 193 7.61 32.46 2.32
CA ALA A 193 8.25 33.74 2.07
C ALA A 193 8.97 33.81 0.72
N LEU A 194 9.19 32.67 0.04
CA LEU A 194 9.77 32.63 -1.29
C LEU A 194 8.68 32.91 -2.34
N PRO A 195 8.77 34.02 -3.10
CA PRO A 195 7.70 34.46 -3.99
C PRO A 195 7.43 33.48 -5.14
N GLU A 196 8.41 32.67 -5.51
CA GLU A 196 8.26 31.67 -6.56
C GLU A 196 7.60 30.37 -6.08
N VAL A 197 7.43 30.17 -4.77
CA VAL A 197 6.93 28.93 -4.20
C VAL A 197 5.45 29.05 -3.85
N ARG A 198 4.66 28.03 -4.21
CA ARG A 198 3.23 27.96 -3.89
C ARG A 198 2.80 26.55 -3.53
N PHE A 199 2.03 26.42 -2.45
CA PHE A 199 1.27 25.19 -2.18
C PHE A 199 -0.11 25.26 -2.85
N ARG A 200 -0.36 24.36 -3.80
CA ARG A 200 -1.59 24.35 -4.60
C ARG A 200 -2.31 23.03 -4.45
N SER A 201 -3.58 23.07 -4.04
CA SER A 201 -4.46 21.90 -4.07
C SER A 201 -4.58 21.32 -5.48
N LEU A 202 -4.67 19.99 -5.54
CA LEU A 202 -4.97 19.27 -6.75
C LEU A 202 -6.34 19.71 -7.31
N ASP A 203 -6.42 19.98 -8.61
CA ASP A 203 -7.65 20.38 -9.29
C ASP A 203 -8.34 19.18 -9.96
N LYS A 204 -9.47 18.75 -9.39
CA LYS A 204 -10.29 17.64 -9.91
C LYS A 204 -10.86 17.88 -11.31
N ARG A 205 -10.86 19.12 -11.81
CA ARG A 205 -11.30 19.41 -13.20
C ARG A 205 -10.19 19.07 -14.21
N ARG A 206 -8.95 18.95 -13.74
CA ARG A 206 -7.75 18.68 -14.52
C ARG A 206 -7.09 17.36 -14.13
N MET A 207 -7.88 16.38 -13.63
CA MET A 207 -7.38 15.11 -13.09
C MET A 207 -6.30 14.45 -13.93
N ARG A 208 -6.45 14.40 -15.27
CA ARG A 208 -5.43 13.81 -16.15
C ARG A 208 -4.06 14.47 -15.97
N GLN A 209 -4.01 15.80 -16.03
CA GLN A 209 -2.77 16.57 -15.88
C GLN A 209 -2.18 16.43 -14.47
N GLU A 210 -3.05 16.40 -13.44
CA GLU A 210 -2.61 16.23 -12.06
C GLU A 210 -2.04 14.82 -11.82
N VAL A 211 -2.64 13.79 -12.44
CA VAL A 211 -2.13 12.41 -12.39
C VAL A 211 -0.81 12.29 -13.12
N ASP A 212 -0.67 12.91 -14.29
CA ASP A 212 0.60 12.94 -15.04
C ASP A 212 1.70 13.60 -14.19
N ALA A 213 1.40 14.69 -13.49
CA ALA A 213 2.34 15.37 -12.59
C ALA A 213 2.70 14.53 -11.35
N VAL A 214 1.73 13.83 -10.74
CA VAL A 214 1.97 12.88 -9.64
C VAL A 214 2.89 11.75 -10.10
N LEU A 215 2.61 11.16 -11.26
CA LEU A 215 3.39 10.06 -11.81
C LEU A 215 4.84 10.47 -12.08
N ASP A 216 5.04 11.62 -12.71
CA ASP A 216 6.37 12.15 -13.03
C ASP A 216 7.18 12.44 -11.75
N ILE A 217 6.56 13.04 -10.73
CA ILE A 217 7.22 13.27 -9.44
C ILE A 217 7.48 11.95 -8.70
N PHE A 218 6.56 10.98 -8.76
CA PHE A 218 6.72 9.67 -8.14
C PHE A 218 7.94 8.93 -8.70
N ASN A 219 7.99 8.77 -10.02
CA ASN A 219 9.05 8.04 -10.70
C ASN A 219 10.43 8.69 -10.51
N ASP A 220 10.50 10.02 -10.42
CA ASP A 220 11.75 10.72 -10.08
C ASP A 220 12.11 10.57 -8.59
N ALA A 221 11.18 10.84 -7.68
CA ALA A 221 11.48 10.92 -6.26
C ALA A 221 11.74 9.57 -5.58
N TRP A 222 11.13 8.48 -6.05
CA TRP A 222 11.28 7.14 -5.47
C TRP A 222 12.35 6.27 -6.13
N HIS A 223 12.98 6.73 -7.21
CA HIS A 223 13.94 5.95 -8.00
C HIS A 223 15.00 5.20 -7.18
N ASP A 224 15.52 5.83 -6.11
CA ASP A 224 16.60 5.25 -5.29
C ASP A 224 16.09 4.43 -4.09
N ASN A 225 14.77 4.23 -3.93
CA ASN A 225 14.20 3.47 -2.82
C ASN A 225 14.31 1.96 -3.05
N TRP A 226 14.49 1.21 -1.96
CA TRP A 226 14.51 -0.25 -2.00
C TRP A 226 13.20 -0.79 -2.60
N GLY A 227 13.35 -1.71 -3.58
CA GLY A 227 12.23 -2.33 -4.27
C GLY A 227 11.43 -1.39 -5.17
N PHE A 228 11.94 -0.19 -5.50
CA PHE A 228 11.24 0.73 -6.40
C PHE A 228 10.94 0.07 -7.75
N VAL A 229 9.68 0.13 -8.17
CA VAL A 229 9.22 -0.23 -9.51
C VAL A 229 8.52 1.00 -10.09
N PRO A 230 8.91 1.47 -11.29
CA PRO A 230 8.29 2.62 -11.91
C PRO A 230 6.81 2.34 -12.16
N ALA A 231 5.95 3.28 -11.77
CA ALA A 231 4.54 3.18 -12.12
C ALA A 231 4.35 3.53 -13.61
N THR A 232 3.46 2.80 -14.27
CA THR A 232 3.09 3.08 -15.66
C THR A 232 1.97 4.12 -15.75
N PRO A 233 1.82 4.84 -16.89
CA PRO A 233 0.69 5.75 -17.10
C PRO A 233 -0.68 5.09 -16.94
N SER A 234 -0.81 3.83 -17.36
CA SER A 234 -2.05 3.05 -17.23
C SER A 234 -2.36 2.71 -15.77
N GLU A 235 -1.37 2.33 -14.98
CA GLU A 235 -1.55 2.08 -13.54
C GLU A 235 -1.93 3.36 -12.80
N ALA A 236 -1.21 4.46 -13.06
CA ALA A 236 -1.52 5.76 -12.45
C ALA A 236 -2.95 6.22 -12.76
N ALA A 237 -3.38 6.06 -14.03
CA ALA A 237 -4.75 6.37 -14.44
C ALA A 237 -5.78 5.48 -13.73
N LYS A 238 -5.50 4.18 -13.58
CA LYS A 238 -6.38 3.25 -12.88
C LYS A 238 -6.49 3.57 -11.39
N THR A 239 -5.37 3.80 -10.72
CA THR A 239 -5.32 4.22 -9.31
C THR A 239 -6.10 5.52 -9.10
N ALA A 240 -5.95 6.50 -9.99
CA ALA A 240 -6.72 7.73 -9.93
C ALA A 240 -8.23 7.53 -10.14
N GLN A 241 -8.63 6.60 -11.01
CA GLN A 241 -10.02 6.23 -11.21
C GLN A 241 -10.61 5.60 -9.94
N ASP A 242 -9.89 4.66 -9.31
CA ASP A 242 -10.36 3.92 -8.13
C ASP A 242 -10.44 4.81 -6.89
N LEU A 243 -9.45 5.68 -6.70
CA LEU A 243 -9.33 6.55 -5.53
C LEU A 243 -9.99 7.91 -5.73
N GLY A 244 -10.44 8.24 -6.94
CA GLY A 244 -10.99 9.56 -7.27
C GLY A 244 -12.19 9.98 -6.41
N LEU A 245 -13.00 9.01 -5.97
CA LEU A 245 -14.12 9.26 -5.04
C LEU A 245 -13.66 9.61 -3.62
N LEU A 246 -12.52 9.07 -3.19
CA LEU A 246 -11.92 9.30 -1.87
C LEU A 246 -11.12 10.60 -1.84
N LEU A 247 -10.58 11.04 -2.98
CA LEU A 247 -9.69 12.19 -3.04
C LEU A 247 -10.29 13.43 -2.37
N ASP A 248 -9.57 13.98 -1.40
CA ASP A 248 -9.88 15.24 -0.76
C ASP A 248 -8.88 16.29 -1.26
N PRO A 249 -9.30 17.33 -2.02
CA PRO A 249 -8.39 18.38 -2.49
C PRO A 249 -7.70 19.16 -1.37
N GLN A 250 -8.19 19.10 -0.13
CA GLN A 250 -7.47 19.66 1.01
C GLN A 250 -6.29 18.78 1.42
N LEU A 251 -6.35 17.48 1.19
CA LEU A 251 -5.28 16.53 1.55
C LEU A 251 -4.37 16.13 0.37
N ALA A 252 -4.72 16.53 -0.85
CA ALA A 252 -3.92 16.33 -2.05
C ALA A 252 -3.47 17.66 -2.64
N PHE A 253 -2.16 17.92 -2.63
CA PHE A 253 -1.59 19.19 -3.09
C PHE A 253 -0.17 19.04 -3.63
N PHE A 254 0.26 20.04 -4.39
CA PHE A 254 1.62 20.18 -4.88
C PHE A 254 2.31 21.36 -4.19
N ALA A 255 3.63 21.28 -4.07
CA ALA A 255 4.45 22.49 -4.01
C ALA A 255 4.96 22.79 -5.42
N GLU A 256 4.73 24.01 -5.86
CA GLU A 256 5.14 24.53 -7.16
C GLU A 256 6.27 25.54 -6.98
N ILE A 257 7.26 25.52 -7.89
CA ILE A 257 8.30 26.54 -8.01
C ILE A 257 8.23 27.10 -9.41
N ASN A 258 8.00 28.41 -9.56
CA ASN A 258 7.75 29.05 -10.86
C ASN A 258 6.67 28.30 -11.67
N GLU A 259 5.54 28.00 -11.04
CA GLU A 259 4.39 27.27 -11.63
C GLU A 259 4.67 25.82 -12.05
N ARG A 260 5.87 25.28 -11.80
CA ARG A 260 6.21 23.88 -12.04
C ARG A 260 6.01 23.04 -10.77
N PRO A 261 5.22 21.96 -10.79
CA PRO A 261 5.13 21.01 -9.68
C PRO A 261 6.48 20.32 -9.42
N VAL A 262 7.00 20.50 -8.21
CA VAL A 262 8.30 19.94 -7.78
C VAL A 262 8.18 19.02 -6.56
N ALA A 263 7.06 19.10 -5.85
CA ALA A 263 6.73 18.18 -4.78
C ALA A 263 5.24 17.87 -4.80
N MET A 264 4.89 16.70 -4.28
CA MET A 264 3.51 16.25 -4.17
C MET A 264 3.24 15.71 -2.77
N CYS A 265 1.99 15.88 -2.33
CA CYS A 265 1.40 15.21 -1.21
C CYS A 265 0.06 14.63 -1.65
N VAL A 266 -0.12 13.33 -1.51
CA VAL A 266 -1.39 12.63 -1.72
C VAL A 266 -1.74 11.90 -0.43
N CYS A 267 -2.64 12.50 0.35
CA CYS A 267 -3.21 11.91 1.54
C CYS A 267 -4.69 11.61 1.29
N LEU A 268 -5.13 10.42 1.68
CA LEU A 268 -6.45 9.88 1.37
C LEU A 268 -7.27 9.68 2.64
N PRO A 269 -8.55 10.10 2.67
CA PRO A 269 -9.45 9.73 3.75
C PRO A 269 -9.54 8.21 3.91
N ASN A 270 -9.63 7.74 5.15
CA ASN A 270 -9.64 6.32 5.46
C ASN A 270 -10.98 5.67 5.09
N LEU A 271 -11.05 5.09 3.89
CA LEU A 271 -12.22 4.36 3.39
C LEU A 271 -12.69 3.26 4.37
N ASN A 272 -11.76 2.62 5.10
CA ASN A 272 -12.08 1.48 5.94
C ASN A 272 -13.00 1.87 7.12
N GLU A 273 -12.98 3.11 7.59
CA GLU A 273 -13.96 3.61 8.58
C GLU A 273 -15.38 3.63 8.02
N ALA A 274 -15.51 4.06 6.76
CA ALA A 274 -16.80 4.16 6.09
C ALA A 274 -17.34 2.80 5.64
N ALA A 275 -16.44 1.83 5.37
CA ALA A 275 -16.77 0.51 4.85
C ALA A 275 -16.90 -0.60 5.92
N ARG A 276 -16.49 -0.35 7.18
CA ARG A 276 -16.35 -1.38 8.24
C ARG A 276 -17.52 -2.35 8.37
N ASP A 277 -18.76 -1.86 8.37
CA ASP A 277 -19.96 -2.66 8.59
C ASP A 277 -20.71 -3.05 7.29
N LEU A 278 -20.08 -2.83 6.13
CA LEU A 278 -20.63 -3.24 4.83
C LEU A 278 -20.34 -4.71 4.53
N ASP A 279 -19.44 -5.33 5.30
CA ASP A 279 -19.05 -6.73 5.13
C ASP A 279 -18.64 -7.02 3.68
N GLY A 280 -17.87 -6.12 3.07
CA GLY A 280 -17.39 -6.21 1.68
C GLY A 280 -18.45 -6.11 0.58
N LYS A 281 -19.73 -5.83 0.91
CA LYS A 281 -20.85 -5.80 -0.03
C LYS A 281 -21.38 -4.38 -0.25
N LEU A 282 -21.43 -3.95 -1.51
CA LEU A 282 -21.97 -2.63 -1.89
C LEU A 282 -23.44 -2.65 -2.28
N PHE A 283 -24.00 -3.80 -2.69
CA PHE A 283 -25.38 -3.87 -3.18
C PHE A 283 -26.27 -4.69 -2.24
N PRO A 284 -27.56 -4.35 -2.11
CA PRO A 284 -28.24 -3.25 -2.82
C PRO A 284 -28.05 -1.85 -2.21
N PHE A 285 -27.78 -1.71 -0.91
CA PHE A 285 -27.78 -0.40 -0.23
C PHE A 285 -26.40 0.07 0.29
N GLY A 286 -25.38 -0.78 0.24
CA GLY A 286 -24.05 -0.48 0.78
C GLY A 286 -23.35 0.70 0.09
N PHE A 287 -23.54 0.87 -1.22
CA PHE A 287 -22.97 1.99 -1.98
C PHE A 287 -23.53 3.34 -1.53
N ALA A 288 -24.85 3.46 -1.37
CA ALA A 288 -25.48 4.69 -0.89
C ALA A 288 -25.02 5.02 0.54
N LYS A 289 -24.96 4.00 1.41
CA LYS A 289 -24.44 4.11 2.77
C LYS A 289 -22.97 4.56 2.79
N LEU A 290 -22.14 3.99 1.92
CA LEU A 290 -20.74 4.34 1.79
C LEU A 290 -20.57 5.79 1.32
N LEU A 291 -21.27 6.17 0.25
CA LEU A 291 -21.19 7.52 -0.31
C LEU A 291 -21.65 8.58 0.71
N TRP A 292 -22.74 8.31 1.43
CA TRP A 292 -23.20 9.20 2.51
C TRP A 292 -22.14 9.33 3.61
N ARG A 293 -21.49 8.24 4.02
CA ARG A 293 -20.42 8.29 5.01
C ARG A 293 -19.19 9.05 4.54
N LEU A 294 -18.83 8.95 3.25
CA LEU A 294 -17.69 9.64 2.68
C LEU A 294 -17.96 11.13 2.42
N LYS A 295 -19.20 11.52 2.12
CA LYS A 295 -19.55 12.88 1.67
C LYS A 295 -20.34 13.72 2.68
N VAL A 296 -20.92 13.10 3.71
CA VAL A 296 -21.73 13.78 4.72
C VAL A 296 -21.15 13.54 6.11
N ARG A 297 -20.88 12.29 6.49
CA ARG A 297 -20.30 12.00 7.82
C ARG A 297 -18.81 12.34 7.89
N HIS A 298 -18.10 12.13 6.77
CA HIS A 298 -16.66 12.22 6.60
C HIS A 298 -15.86 11.23 7.50
N PRO A 299 -14.80 10.58 6.98
CA PRO A 299 -13.85 9.85 7.82
C PRO A 299 -13.12 10.79 8.77
N THR A 300 -12.79 10.33 9.98
CA THR A 300 -11.99 11.13 10.93
C THR A 300 -10.50 10.83 10.82
N SER A 301 -10.12 9.80 10.06
CA SER A 301 -8.72 9.51 9.76
C SER A 301 -8.38 9.51 8.28
N ALA A 302 -7.09 9.64 8.00
CA ALA A 302 -6.53 9.61 6.66
C ALA A 302 -5.23 8.79 6.61
N ARG A 303 -4.74 8.51 5.42
CA ARG A 303 -3.44 7.90 5.17
C ARG A 303 -2.63 8.77 4.22
N LEU A 304 -1.42 9.14 4.62
CA LEU A 304 -0.45 9.74 3.71
C LEU A 304 0.12 8.64 2.81
N MET A 305 -0.39 8.56 1.58
CA MET A 305 0.00 7.55 0.60
C MET A 305 1.29 7.94 -0.12
N LEU A 306 1.39 9.20 -0.55
CA LEU A 306 2.55 9.71 -1.28
C LEU A 306 2.99 11.06 -0.71
N LEU A 307 4.28 11.19 -0.40
CA LEU A 307 4.93 12.47 -0.19
C LEU A 307 6.30 12.48 -0.86
N GLY A 308 6.41 13.20 -1.97
CA GLY A 308 7.57 13.16 -2.86
C GLY A 308 8.11 14.54 -3.16
N ILE A 309 9.43 14.66 -3.22
CA ILE A 309 10.12 15.85 -3.70
C ILE A 309 11.12 15.42 -4.76
N ARG A 310 11.10 16.11 -5.89
CA ARG A 310 12.02 15.88 -7.00
C ARG A 310 13.46 15.89 -6.54
N ARG A 311 14.26 14.99 -7.10
CA ARG A 311 15.68 14.80 -6.75
C ARG A 311 16.49 16.06 -7.00
N GLU A 312 16.18 16.81 -8.06
CA GLU A 312 16.87 18.05 -8.43
C GLU A 312 16.87 19.11 -7.30
N LEU A 313 15.87 19.09 -6.41
CA LEU A 313 15.79 20.01 -5.29
C LEU A 313 16.53 19.53 -4.04
N ARG A 314 16.91 18.24 -3.99
CA ARG A 314 17.63 17.67 -2.85
C ARG A 314 19.02 18.32 -2.80
N GLY A 315 19.34 18.97 -1.70
CA GLY A 315 20.63 19.64 -1.49
C GLY A 315 20.69 21.11 -1.94
N ILE A 316 19.67 21.64 -2.60
CA ILE A 316 19.58 23.09 -2.84
C ILE A 316 19.24 23.78 -1.53
N LYS A 317 20.22 24.47 -0.93
CA LYS A 317 20.08 25.12 0.39
C LYS A 317 18.83 26.00 0.50
N ARG A 318 18.49 26.74 -0.58
CA ARG A 318 17.31 27.59 -0.65
C ARG A 318 16.00 26.84 -0.39
N TYR A 319 15.90 25.58 -0.83
CA TYR A 319 14.72 24.72 -0.68
C TYR A 319 14.92 23.63 0.38
N GLY A 320 15.97 23.72 1.21
CA GLY A 320 16.30 22.70 2.21
C GLY A 320 15.22 22.49 3.28
N ALA A 321 14.33 23.47 3.47
CA ALA A 321 13.18 23.40 4.37
C ALA A 321 11.91 22.80 3.73
N LEU A 322 11.91 22.54 2.41
CA LEU A 322 10.70 22.17 1.66
C LEU A 322 10.05 20.89 2.17
N SER A 323 10.81 19.85 2.51
CA SER A 323 10.25 18.61 3.09
C SER A 323 9.52 18.86 4.40
N THR A 324 10.11 19.65 5.28
CA THR A 324 9.50 19.98 6.58
C THR A 324 8.29 20.90 6.39
N ALA A 325 8.34 21.82 5.43
CA ALA A 325 7.21 22.67 5.07
C ALA A 325 6.04 21.86 4.52
N MET A 326 6.29 20.83 3.69
CA MET A 326 5.25 19.90 3.21
C MET A 326 4.54 19.20 4.38
N TYR A 327 5.28 18.75 5.40
CA TYR A 327 4.69 18.13 6.59
C TYR A 327 3.81 19.11 7.37
N ALA A 328 4.31 20.33 7.57
CA ALA A 328 3.58 21.38 8.29
C ALA A 328 2.33 21.82 7.54
N GLU A 329 2.40 21.95 6.21
CA GLU A 329 1.25 22.30 5.39
C GLU A 329 0.19 21.21 5.44
N LEU A 330 0.57 19.93 5.35
CA LEU A 330 -0.37 18.82 5.51
C LEU A 330 -1.02 18.82 6.91
N ALA A 331 -0.24 19.04 7.97
CA ALA A 331 -0.75 19.13 9.34
C ALA A 331 -1.79 20.26 9.48
N ARG A 332 -1.47 21.46 8.97
CA ARG A 332 -2.37 22.62 8.97
C ARG A 332 -3.69 22.30 8.25
N ARG A 333 -3.61 21.73 7.05
CA ARG A 333 -4.80 21.34 6.26
C ARG A 333 -5.61 20.24 6.93
N GLY A 334 -4.94 19.28 7.57
CA GLY A 334 -5.60 18.21 8.34
C GLY A 334 -6.43 18.77 9.50
N VAL A 335 -5.89 19.74 10.24
CA VAL A 335 -6.61 20.44 11.32
C VAL A 335 -7.81 21.21 10.76
N GLU A 336 -7.62 21.97 9.68
CA GLU A 336 -8.70 22.75 9.04
C GLU A 336 -9.82 21.86 8.49
N ALA A 337 -9.48 20.68 7.98
CA ALA A 337 -10.43 19.71 7.46
C ALA A 337 -11.08 18.84 8.56
N GLY A 338 -10.64 18.94 9.82
CA GLY A 338 -11.24 18.22 10.95
C GLY A 338 -10.83 16.76 11.08
N TYR A 339 -9.68 16.36 10.53
CA TYR A 339 -9.14 15.02 10.78
C TYR A 339 -8.56 14.91 12.19
N GLU A 340 -8.69 13.75 12.82
CA GLU A 340 -8.23 13.49 14.19
C GLU A 340 -6.84 12.83 14.19
N TRP A 341 -6.59 11.92 13.26
CA TRP A 341 -5.30 11.23 13.14
C TRP A 341 -5.05 10.79 11.70
N ALA A 342 -3.78 10.52 11.38
CA ALA A 342 -3.39 9.97 10.10
C ALA A 342 -2.38 8.83 10.26
N GLU A 343 -2.44 7.85 9.36
CA GLU A 343 -1.34 6.90 9.19
C GLU A 343 -0.33 7.48 8.20
N LEU A 344 0.94 7.48 8.58
CA LEU A 344 2.06 7.80 7.71
C LEU A 344 2.80 6.50 7.44
N GLY A 345 2.61 5.94 6.25
CA GLY A 345 3.19 4.63 5.97
C GLY A 345 2.90 4.08 4.57
N TRP A 346 3.71 3.12 4.12
CA TRP A 346 4.82 2.54 4.87
C TRP A 346 6.15 3.29 4.60
N THR A 347 7.07 3.28 5.57
CA THR A 347 8.45 3.75 5.39
C THR A 347 9.44 2.63 5.62
N LEU A 348 10.57 2.62 4.90
CA LEU A 348 11.60 1.61 5.11
C LEU A 348 12.24 1.80 6.49
N GLU A 349 12.52 0.69 7.20
CA GLU A 349 13.15 0.73 8.53
C GLU A 349 14.47 1.51 8.58
N ASP A 350 15.22 1.52 7.47
CA ASP A 350 16.52 2.18 7.31
C ASP A 350 16.47 3.54 6.62
N ASN A 351 15.29 4.04 6.23
CA ASN A 351 15.14 5.39 5.67
C ASN A 351 15.20 6.46 6.78
N ARG A 352 16.41 6.67 7.31
CA ARG A 352 16.68 7.56 8.43
C ARG A 352 16.19 9.00 8.21
N PRO A 353 16.39 9.66 7.04
CA PRO A 353 15.89 11.02 6.83
C PRO A 353 14.37 11.15 6.99
N ILE A 354 13.62 10.22 6.39
CA ILE A 354 12.15 10.23 6.48
C ILE A 354 11.70 9.87 7.89
N ASN A 355 12.24 8.80 8.50
CA ASN A 355 11.85 8.34 9.83
C ASN A 355 12.12 9.41 10.91
N LEU A 356 13.23 10.16 10.80
CA LEU A 356 13.50 11.30 11.69
C LEU A 356 12.56 12.49 11.42
N GLY A 357 12.22 12.75 10.16
CA GLY A 357 11.25 13.78 9.79
C GLY A 357 9.86 13.51 10.38
N ILE A 358 9.38 12.27 10.26
CA ILE A 358 8.12 11.82 10.83
C ILE A 358 8.13 11.90 12.36
N LYS A 359 9.21 11.43 13.00
CA LYS A 359 9.36 11.54 14.46
C LYS A 359 9.43 12.99 14.94
N ALA A 360 10.02 13.91 14.16
CA ALA A 360 10.04 15.33 14.47
C ALA A 360 8.65 15.98 14.43
N MET A 361 7.72 15.37 13.68
CA MET A 361 6.29 15.71 13.69
C MET A 361 5.51 15.02 14.82
N ARG A 362 6.20 14.36 15.78
CA ARG A 362 5.61 13.68 16.96
C ARG A 362 4.76 12.45 16.64
N ALA A 363 4.93 11.86 15.46
CA ALA A 363 4.31 10.58 15.15
C ALA A 363 5.08 9.42 15.80
N GLU A 364 4.36 8.33 16.07
CA GLU A 364 4.89 7.13 16.72
C GLU A 364 4.68 5.91 15.84
N VAL A 365 5.65 4.99 15.81
CA VAL A 365 5.44 3.69 15.14
C VAL A 365 4.39 2.91 15.93
N TYR A 366 3.30 2.56 15.27
CA TYR A 366 2.20 1.79 15.89
C TYR A 366 1.95 0.44 15.20
N LYS A 367 2.49 0.28 13.98
CA LYS A 367 2.45 -0.96 13.22
C LYS A 367 3.78 -1.21 12.54
N ARG A 368 4.13 -2.49 12.45
CA ARG A 368 5.26 -2.97 11.65
C ARG A 368 4.80 -4.06 10.71
N TYR A 369 5.20 -3.92 9.46
CA TYR A 369 5.03 -4.92 8.42
C TYR A 369 6.39 -5.51 8.08
N ARG A 370 6.42 -6.79 7.71
CA ARG A 370 7.65 -7.49 7.34
C ARG A 370 7.51 -8.10 5.96
N VAL A 371 8.46 -7.77 5.10
CA VAL A 371 8.75 -8.52 3.89
C VAL A 371 9.73 -9.63 4.25
N PHE A 372 9.42 -10.82 3.79
CA PHE A 372 10.20 -12.04 3.92
C PHE A 372 10.76 -12.44 2.54
N GLU A 373 11.81 -13.25 2.56
CA GLU A 373 12.31 -13.90 1.36
C GLU A 373 12.88 -15.28 1.65
N LYS A 374 12.87 -16.13 0.62
CA LYS A 374 13.44 -17.47 0.60
C LYS A 374 14.09 -17.70 -0.78
N PRO A 375 15.35 -18.16 -0.85
CA PRO A 375 15.93 -18.64 -2.11
C PRO A 375 15.09 -19.79 -2.68
N ILE A 376 14.98 -19.88 -4.01
CA ILE A 376 14.30 -20.99 -4.68
C ILE A 376 15.34 -22.05 -5.01
N ASP A 377 15.14 -23.26 -4.48
CA ASP A 377 16.08 -24.37 -4.69
C ASP A 377 16.03 -24.85 -6.16
N GLY A 378 17.20 -24.95 -6.81
CA GLY A 378 17.34 -25.49 -8.17
C GLY A 378 17.63 -24.47 -9.29
N ALA A 379 17.79 -23.18 -8.97
CA ALA A 379 18.27 -22.18 -9.92
C ALA A 379 19.82 -22.20 -10.00
N PHE A 380 20.36 -23.09 -10.83
CA PHE A 380 21.79 -23.10 -11.21
C PHE A 380 21.98 -22.69 -12.67
#